data_AF-A0A6C0E533-F1
#
_entry.id   AF-A0A6C0E533-F1
#
_cell.length_a   1.000
_cell.length_b   1.000
_cell.length_c   1.000
_cell.angle_alpha   90.00
_cell.angle_beta   90.00
_cell.angle_gamma   90.00
#
_symmetry.space_group_name_H-M   'P 1'
#
loop_
_entity.id
_entity.type
_entity.pdbx_description
1 polymer ?
#
loop_
_entity_poly.entity_id
_entity_poly.type
_entity_poly.pdbx_seq_one_letter_code
_entity_poly.pdbx_strand_id
1 'polypeptide(L)'
;MPYFKNDKTNILFIHIPKTGGSAVESYLSRRYNIKLNKSRLFYFDKTFSHVSLQHQTLSTILQNHSRFNIQLSDLMIFTVVRNPYTRIISDLFWNNIINGTESPAIITRRITSYLQCFKRNQTAKDNHIRPQYQFLIANGQIDPSVKILRQETLASDMNALGFNNFPMKQESSSNYFDLLTFEAVTLINTVYRQDFLHFGYDMITSNEILQTQQTRNTPQRPVPRPVQNAVKKQQPRNLRGIFFPGA
;
A
#
# COMPACT_ATOMS: atom_id res chain seq x y z
N MET A 1 13.46 5.58 -4.37
CA MET A 1 14.34 4.91 -3.44
C MET A 1 14.98 5.93 -2.55
N PRO A 2 14.93 5.83 -1.21
CA PRO A 2 15.88 6.52 -0.36
C PRO A 2 17.16 5.70 -0.14
N TYR A 3 18.28 6.42 -0.03
CA TYR A 3 19.61 5.84 0.25
C TYR A 3 20.06 6.23 1.66
N PHE A 4 20.29 5.24 2.52
CA PHE A 4 20.68 5.42 3.92
C PHE A 4 22.13 4.98 4.11
N LYS A 5 23.05 5.96 4.13
CA LYS A 5 24.48 5.75 4.37
C LYS A 5 25.03 6.62 5.49
N ASN A 6 25.71 5.97 6.42
CA ASN A 6 26.66 6.54 7.38
C ASN A 6 27.66 5.43 7.78
N ASP A 7 28.42 5.61 8.86
CA ASP A 7 29.41 4.62 9.30
C ASP A 7 28.79 3.31 9.83
N LYS A 8 27.50 3.33 10.18
CA LYS A 8 26.76 2.20 10.76
C LYS A 8 25.90 1.43 9.75
N THR A 9 25.64 2.02 8.58
CA THR A 9 24.72 1.43 7.60
C THR A 9 25.07 1.83 6.17
N ASN A 10 24.82 0.90 5.24
CA ASN A 10 24.79 1.15 3.81
C ASN A 10 23.58 0.43 3.20
N ILE A 11 22.46 1.15 3.05
CA ILE A 11 21.18 0.57 2.62
C ILE A 11 20.62 1.39 1.45
N LEU A 12 20.22 0.69 0.39
CA LEU A 12 19.34 1.22 -0.65
C LEU A 12 17.95 0.59 -0.51
N PHE A 13 16.96 1.41 -0.16
CA PHE A 13 15.58 0.95 -0.10
C PHE A 13 14.84 1.26 -1.40
N ILE A 14 14.48 0.23 -2.16
CA ILE A 14 13.66 0.35 -3.37
C ILE A 14 12.21 0.59 -2.96
N HIS A 15 11.83 1.87 -2.82
CA HIS A 15 10.46 2.26 -2.47
C HIS A 15 9.53 2.13 -3.69
N ILE A 16 8.70 1.08 -3.67
CA ILE A 16 7.57 0.88 -4.58
C ILE A 16 6.33 1.56 -3.97
N PRO A 17 5.63 2.44 -4.70
CA PRO A 17 4.47 3.13 -4.14
C PRO A 17 3.41 2.19 -3.57
N LYS A 18 2.88 2.58 -2.40
CA LYS A 18 1.75 1.95 -1.69
C LYS A 18 2.00 0.54 -1.13
N THR A 19 3.26 0.19 -0.89
CA THR A 19 3.66 -1.08 -0.26
C THR A 19 4.05 -0.93 1.22
N GLY A 20 3.79 0.23 1.84
CA GLY A 20 4.20 0.52 3.21
C GLY A 20 5.56 1.21 3.33
N GLY A 21 6.13 1.68 2.21
CA GLY A 21 7.44 2.33 2.16
C GLY A 21 7.61 3.49 3.14
N SER A 22 6.62 4.36 3.33
CA SER A 22 6.72 5.48 4.27
C SER A 22 6.99 5.06 5.72
N ALA A 23 6.50 3.88 6.14
CA ALA A 23 6.79 3.33 7.47
C ALA A 23 8.26 2.87 7.58
N VAL A 24 8.76 2.20 6.53
CA VAL A 24 10.18 1.79 6.41
C VAL A 24 11.10 3.01 6.39
N GLU A 25 10.78 4.02 5.58
CA GLU A 25 11.54 5.27 5.48
C GLU A 25 11.64 5.99 6.82
N SER A 26 10.50 6.15 7.51
CA SER A 26 10.44 6.80 8.81
C SER A 26 11.17 5.99 9.89
N TYR A 27 11.15 4.67 9.81
CA TYR A 27 11.88 3.79 10.71
C TYR A 27 13.40 3.91 10.50
N LEU A 28 13.88 3.74 9.27
CA LEU A 28 15.31 3.81 8.94
C LEU A 28 15.89 5.21 9.21
N SER A 29 15.15 6.26 8.86
CA SER A 29 15.52 7.65 9.12
C SER A 29 15.77 7.89 10.61
N ARG A 30 14.84 7.45 11.48
CA ARG A 30 14.98 7.57 12.94
C ARG A 30 16.10 6.67 13.48
N ARG A 31 16.14 5.40 13.08
CA ARG A 31 17.12 4.41 13.56
C ARG A 31 18.56 4.84 13.31
N TYR A 32 18.83 5.43 12.15
CA TYR A 32 20.18 5.82 11.74
C TYR A 32 20.46 7.32 11.86
N ASN A 33 19.50 8.10 12.36
CA ASN A 33 19.56 9.55 12.43
C ASN A 33 19.90 10.20 11.07
N ILE A 34 19.24 9.74 10.01
CA ILE A 34 19.43 10.24 8.64
C ILE A 34 18.18 10.97 8.21
N LYS A 35 18.27 12.28 7.97
CA LYS A 35 17.15 13.09 7.46
C LYS A 35 16.84 12.70 6.01
N LEU A 36 15.55 12.53 5.72
CA LEU A 36 15.05 12.33 4.36
C LEU A 36 15.10 13.66 3.61
N ASN A 37 15.94 13.74 2.56
CA ASN A 37 16.10 14.94 1.73
C ASN A 37 16.65 14.56 0.34
N LYS A 38 16.94 15.56 -0.49
CA LYS A 38 17.49 15.37 -1.84
C LYS A 38 18.78 14.56 -1.88
N SER A 39 19.71 14.74 -0.94
CA SER A 39 20.97 13.98 -0.92
C SER A 39 20.77 12.51 -0.55
N ARG A 40 19.57 12.16 -0.07
CA ARG A 40 19.15 10.79 0.24
C ARG A 40 18.10 10.28 -0.74
N LEU A 41 18.03 10.88 -1.93
CA LEU A 41 17.10 10.51 -3.01
C LEU A 41 15.61 10.65 -2.63
N PHE A 42 15.32 11.52 -1.65
CA PHE A 42 13.97 11.85 -1.22
C PHE A 42 13.60 13.25 -1.72
N TYR A 43 13.37 13.36 -3.04
CA TYR A 43 13.08 14.64 -3.72
C TYR A 43 12.44 14.42 -5.09
N PHE A 44 11.63 15.38 -5.54
CA PHE A 44 11.07 15.40 -6.89
C PHE A 44 12.05 16.03 -7.89
N ASP A 45 12.63 15.22 -8.77
CA ASP A 45 13.59 15.70 -9.78
C ASP A 45 13.01 15.56 -11.19
N LYS A 46 12.86 16.69 -11.89
CA LYS A 46 12.33 16.73 -13.26
C LYS A 46 13.23 16.02 -14.26
N THR A 47 14.51 15.83 -13.96
CA THR A 47 15.51 15.27 -14.89
C THR A 47 15.37 13.76 -15.11
N PHE A 48 14.66 13.05 -14.22
CA PHE A 48 14.48 11.59 -14.32
C PHE A 48 13.04 11.24 -14.67
N SER A 49 12.63 11.58 -15.90
CA SER A 49 11.32 11.26 -16.49
C SER A 49 10.11 11.86 -15.74
N HIS A 50 10.30 13.01 -15.08
CA HIS A 50 9.30 13.63 -14.21
C HIS A 50 8.81 12.73 -13.07
N VAL A 51 9.67 11.83 -12.60
CA VAL A 51 9.42 10.97 -11.44
C VAL A 51 10.37 11.37 -10.32
N SER A 52 9.83 11.43 -9.11
CA SER A 52 10.59 11.61 -7.89
C SER A 52 11.68 10.56 -7.74
N LEU A 53 12.84 10.97 -7.20
CA LEU A 53 13.95 10.05 -6.94
C LEU A 53 13.51 8.93 -5.96
N GLN A 54 12.51 9.21 -5.13
CA GLN A 54 11.91 8.25 -4.20
C GLN A 54 11.10 7.14 -4.90
N HIS A 55 10.73 7.26 -6.18
CA HIS A 55 9.99 6.21 -6.91
C HIS A 55 10.69 5.78 -8.22
N GLN A 56 12.01 5.93 -8.31
CA GLN A 56 12.81 5.43 -9.43
C GLN A 56 12.99 3.90 -9.43
N THR A 57 13.36 3.33 -10.57
CA THR A 57 13.68 1.90 -10.75
C THR A 57 15.13 1.58 -10.38
N LEU A 58 15.43 0.32 -10.05
CA LEU A 58 16.77 -0.11 -9.65
C LEU A 58 17.77 0.16 -10.75
N SER A 59 17.43 -0.20 -11.99
CA SER A 59 18.24 0.08 -13.18
C SER A 59 18.62 1.57 -13.27
N THR A 60 17.66 2.49 -13.11
CA THR A 60 17.93 3.94 -13.15
C THR A 60 18.91 4.36 -12.07
N ILE A 61 18.75 3.84 -10.85
CA ILE A 61 19.63 4.18 -9.71
C ILE A 61 21.04 3.63 -9.92
N LEU A 62 21.17 2.36 -10.34
CA LEU A 62 22.48 1.73 -10.57
C LEU A 62 23.23 2.41 -11.73
N GLN A 63 22.54 2.73 -12.82
CA GLN A 63 23.15 3.45 -13.96
C GLN A 63 23.65 4.85 -13.59
N ASN A 64 23.07 5.47 -12.56
CA ASN A 64 23.39 6.83 -12.12
C ASN A 64 24.04 6.86 -10.73
N HIS A 65 24.58 5.72 -10.25
CA HIS A 65 25.06 5.59 -8.88
C HIS A 65 26.14 6.64 -8.52
N SER A 66 27.07 6.91 -9.45
CA SER A 66 28.11 7.94 -9.29
C SER A 66 27.51 9.34 -9.15
N ARG A 67 26.49 9.68 -9.94
CA ARG A 67 25.78 10.97 -9.86
C ARG A 67 25.04 11.13 -8.54
N PHE A 68 24.56 10.03 -7.97
CA PHE A 68 23.84 10.00 -6.70
C PHE A 68 24.73 9.77 -5.48
N ASN A 69 26.05 9.65 -5.67
CA ASN A 69 27.01 9.33 -4.62
C ASN A 69 26.62 8.07 -3.82
N ILE A 70 26.16 7.04 -4.52
CA ILE A 70 25.82 5.74 -3.93
C ILE A 70 27.06 4.87 -3.92
N GLN A 71 27.41 4.38 -2.73
CA GLN A 71 28.49 3.43 -2.52
C GLN A 71 27.93 2.01 -2.72
N LEU A 72 28.38 1.34 -3.77
CA LEU A 72 27.90 -0.01 -4.12
C LEU A 72 28.56 -1.11 -3.28
N SER A 73 29.75 -0.88 -2.72
CA SER A 73 30.40 -1.84 -1.82
C SER A 73 29.61 -2.00 -0.52
N ASP A 74 29.40 -3.25 -0.11
CA ASP A 74 28.64 -3.64 1.09
C ASP A 74 27.22 -3.04 1.14
N LEU A 75 26.63 -2.77 -0.02
CA LEU A 75 25.29 -2.20 -0.12
C LEU A 75 24.22 -3.27 0.10
N MET A 76 23.43 -3.12 1.16
CA MET A 76 22.20 -3.91 1.31
C MET A 76 21.09 -3.27 0.47
N ILE A 77 20.52 -4.04 -0.46
CA ILE A 77 19.37 -3.61 -1.26
C ILE A 77 18.15 -4.42 -0.85
N PHE A 78 17.04 -3.73 -0.57
CA PHE A 78 15.77 -4.40 -0.32
C PHE A 78 14.58 -3.57 -0.78
N THR A 79 13.44 -4.22 -0.92
CA THR A 79 12.15 -3.61 -1.28
C THR A 79 11.01 -4.18 -0.45
N VAL A 80 9.86 -3.52 -0.47
CA VAL A 80 8.60 -4.10 0.01
C VAL A 80 7.64 -4.16 -1.16
N VAL A 81 7.09 -5.35 -1.41
CA VAL A 81 5.99 -5.58 -2.35
C VAL A 81 4.68 -5.79 -1.60
N ARG A 82 3.56 -5.70 -2.32
CA ARG A 82 2.22 -5.90 -1.77
C ARG A 82 1.35 -6.64 -2.78
N ASN A 83 0.33 -7.37 -2.33
CA ASN A 83 -0.64 -7.97 -3.23
C ASN A 83 -1.19 -6.91 -4.22
N PRO A 84 -1.16 -7.15 -5.54
CA PRO A 84 -1.57 -6.15 -6.53
C PRO A 84 -2.99 -5.60 -6.34
N TYR A 85 -3.94 -6.41 -5.87
CA TYR A 85 -5.32 -5.96 -5.61
C TYR A 85 -5.39 -4.94 -4.48
N THR A 86 -4.73 -5.23 -3.35
CA THR A 86 -4.78 -4.33 -2.19
C THR A 86 -3.91 -3.09 -2.42
N ARG A 87 -2.83 -3.22 -3.20
CA ARG A 87 -1.97 -2.10 -3.62
C ARG A 87 -2.74 -1.06 -4.44
N ILE A 88 -3.43 -1.47 -5.52
CA ILE A 88 -4.13 -0.51 -6.38
C ILE A 88 -5.26 0.19 -5.63
N ILE A 89 -6.06 -0.53 -4.83
CA ILE A 89 -7.12 0.09 -4.04
C ILE A 89 -6.56 1.10 -3.03
N SER A 90 -5.46 0.75 -2.35
CA SER A 90 -4.78 1.66 -1.43
C SER A 90 -4.29 2.94 -2.12
N ASP A 91 -3.89 2.85 -3.39
CA ASP A 91 -3.46 4.00 -4.19
C ASP A 91 -4.63 4.89 -4.61
N LEU A 92 -5.75 4.29 -4.99
CA LEU A 92 -6.96 5.03 -5.34
C LEU A 92 -7.47 5.83 -4.14
N PHE A 93 -7.50 5.23 -2.94
CA PHE A 93 -7.83 5.96 -1.70
C PHE A 93 -6.85 7.09 -1.43
N TRP A 94 -5.54 6.83 -1.57
CA TRP A 94 -4.51 7.85 -1.30
C TRP A 94 -4.57 9.05 -2.25
N ASN A 95 -4.91 8.82 -3.52
CA ASN A 95 -5.12 9.88 -4.50
C ASN A 95 -6.51 10.52 -4.42
N ASN A 96 -7.35 10.18 -3.44
CA ASN A 96 -8.75 10.58 -3.35
C ASN A 96 -9.56 10.26 -4.62
N ILE A 97 -9.17 9.21 -5.35
CA ILE A 97 -9.89 8.69 -6.50
C ILE A 97 -11.07 7.85 -6.05
N ILE A 98 -11.07 7.28 -4.85
CA ILE A 98 -12.24 6.66 -4.23
C ILE A 98 -12.33 7.09 -2.77
N ASN A 99 -13.53 7.05 -2.20
CA ASN A 99 -13.76 7.38 -0.78
C ASN A 99 -14.41 6.22 0.00
N GLY A 100 -14.79 5.13 -0.67
CA GLY A 100 -15.30 3.92 -0.04
C GLY A 100 -16.83 3.87 0.06
N THR A 101 -17.53 4.90 -0.43
CA THR A 101 -19.00 4.91 -0.53
C THR A 101 -19.49 4.63 -1.94
N GLU A 102 -18.59 4.48 -2.92
CA GLU A 102 -18.95 4.23 -4.31
C GLU A 102 -19.36 2.76 -4.55
N SER A 103 -20.23 2.56 -5.54
CA SER A 103 -20.59 1.21 -5.97
C SER A 103 -19.41 0.50 -6.68
N PRO A 104 -19.33 -0.84 -6.64
CA PRO A 104 -18.29 -1.61 -7.33
C PRO A 104 -18.17 -1.29 -8.83
N ALA A 105 -19.27 -0.97 -9.51
CA ALA A 105 -19.26 -0.57 -10.91
C ALA A 105 -18.55 0.79 -11.13
N ILE A 106 -18.75 1.76 -10.24
CA ILE A 106 -18.04 3.04 -10.29
C ILE A 106 -16.55 2.84 -9.99
N ILE A 107 -16.22 2.03 -8.98
CA ILE A 107 -14.82 1.70 -8.63
C ILE A 107 -14.12 1.05 -9.83
N THR A 108 -14.79 0.12 -10.50
CA THR A 108 -14.29 -0.55 -11.71
C THR A 108 -13.95 0.47 -12.80
N ARG A 109 -14.86 1.41 -13.10
CA ARG A 109 -14.61 2.48 -14.08
C ARG A 109 -13.39 3.32 -13.70
N ARG A 110 -13.25 3.66 -12.41
CA ARG A 110 -12.12 4.45 -11.92
C ARG A 110 -10.80 3.68 -12.01
N ILE A 111 -10.79 2.37 -11.69
CA ILE A 111 -9.65 1.48 -11.92
C ILE A 111 -9.27 1.48 -13.41
N THR A 112 -10.25 1.31 -14.30
CA THR A 112 -10.01 1.30 -15.75
C THR A 112 -9.38 2.59 -16.22
N SER A 113 -9.94 3.75 -15.87
CA SER A 113 -9.36 5.06 -16.23
C SER A 113 -7.97 5.26 -15.63
N TYR A 114 -7.74 4.82 -14.39
CA TYR A 114 -6.44 4.92 -13.72
C TYR A 114 -5.38 4.09 -14.45
N LEU A 115 -5.65 2.82 -14.74
CA LEU A 115 -4.73 1.92 -15.44
C LEU A 115 -4.47 2.35 -16.90
N GLN A 116 -5.44 3.00 -17.55
CA GLN A 116 -5.21 3.60 -18.87
C GLN A 116 -4.16 4.72 -18.87
N CYS A 117 -3.97 5.43 -17.76
CA CYS A 117 -2.89 6.43 -17.67
C CYS A 117 -1.51 5.78 -17.86
N PHE A 118 -1.29 4.57 -17.32
CA PHE A 118 -0.03 3.84 -17.48
C PHE A 118 0.22 3.40 -18.92
N LYS A 119 -0.83 2.95 -19.63
CA LYS A 119 -0.73 2.58 -21.06
C LYS A 119 -0.27 3.76 -21.92
N ARG A 120 -0.68 4.98 -21.57
CA ARG A 120 -0.31 6.21 -22.30
C ARG A 120 1.06 6.75 -21.88
N ASN A 121 1.41 6.62 -20.60
CA ASN A 121 2.66 7.09 -20.05
C ASN A 121 3.13 6.14 -18.93
N GLN A 122 4.24 5.43 -19.15
CA GLN A 122 4.78 4.46 -18.20
C GLN A 122 5.32 5.07 -16.89
N THR A 123 5.49 6.40 -16.84
CA THR A 123 5.87 7.12 -15.61
C THR A 123 4.70 7.92 -15.02
N ALA A 124 3.48 7.71 -15.51
CA ALA A 124 2.29 8.38 -15.01
C ALA A 124 2.16 8.24 -13.49
N LYS A 125 1.68 9.32 -12.86
CA LYS A 125 1.42 9.38 -11.41
C LYS A 125 2.67 9.03 -10.59
N ASP A 126 3.85 9.50 -11.00
CA ASP A 126 5.08 9.29 -10.24
C ASP A 126 5.43 7.79 -10.05
N ASN A 127 5.27 7.00 -11.12
CA ASN A 127 5.42 5.53 -11.14
C ASN A 127 4.43 4.74 -10.24
N HIS A 128 3.41 5.37 -9.66
CA HIS A 128 2.44 4.68 -8.80
C HIS A 128 1.73 3.48 -9.46
N ILE A 129 1.45 3.58 -10.77
CA ILE A 129 0.73 2.56 -11.52
C ILE A 129 1.64 1.43 -12.01
N ARG A 130 2.95 1.68 -12.10
CA ARG A 130 3.94 0.76 -12.66
C ARG A 130 3.90 -0.60 -11.94
N PRO A 131 3.96 -1.74 -12.65
CA PRO A 131 4.11 -3.05 -12.02
C PRO A 131 5.34 -3.12 -11.12
N GLN A 132 5.20 -3.76 -9.96
CA GLN A 132 6.22 -3.80 -8.90
C GLN A 132 7.51 -4.47 -9.38
N TYR A 133 7.40 -5.54 -10.18
CA TYR A 133 8.56 -6.26 -10.72
C TYR A 133 9.46 -5.35 -11.57
N GLN A 134 8.89 -4.36 -12.27
CA GLN A 134 9.66 -3.45 -13.12
C GLN A 134 10.57 -2.51 -12.32
N PHE A 135 10.31 -2.30 -11.02
CA PHE A 135 11.22 -1.54 -10.17
C PHE A 135 12.51 -2.31 -9.86
N LEU A 136 12.48 -3.64 -9.98
CA LEU A 136 13.56 -4.53 -9.54
C LEU A 136 14.40 -5.04 -10.71
N ILE A 137 14.01 -4.72 -11.95
CA ILE A 137 14.75 -5.16 -13.12
C ILE A 137 16.08 -4.41 -13.19
N ALA A 138 17.17 -5.18 -13.28
CA ALA A 138 18.48 -4.73 -13.71
C ALA A 138 19.03 -5.76 -14.71
N ASN A 139 19.68 -5.30 -15.78
CA ASN A 139 20.24 -6.19 -16.82
C ASN A 139 19.22 -7.19 -17.41
N GLY A 140 17.96 -6.77 -17.55
CA GLY A 140 16.90 -7.56 -18.19
C GLY A 140 16.15 -8.55 -17.29
N GLN A 141 16.53 -8.70 -16.01
CA GLN A 141 15.86 -9.59 -15.07
C GLN A 141 15.73 -8.96 -13.67
N ILE A 142 14.90 -9.53 -12.79
CA ILE A 142 14.86 -9.11 -11.38
C ILE A 142 16.26 -9.35 -10.78
N ASP A 143 16.84 -8.30 -10.21
CA ASP A 143 18.16 -8.40 -9.59
C ASP A 143 18.09 -9.30 -8.35
N PRO A 144 18.82 -10.43 -8.34
CA PRO A 144 18.74 -11.42 -7.26
C PRO A 144 19.35 -10.92 -5.94
N SER A 145 20.11 -9.82 -5.95
CA SER A 145 20.65 -9.21 -4.73
C SER A 145 19.60 -8.46 -3.92
N VAL A 146 18.46 -8.15 -4.51
CA VAL A 146 17.38 -7.42 -3.84
C VAL A 146 16.63 -8.35 -2.90
N LYS A 147 16.68 -8.06 -1.60
CA LYS A 147 15.81 -8.73 -0.63
C LYS A 147 14.38 -8.23 -0.78
N ILE A 148 13.43 -9.15 -0.98
CA ILE A 148 12.01 -8.82 -1.21
C ILE A 148 11.22 -9.14 0.06
N LEU A 149 10.59 -8.10 0.62
CA LEU A 149 9.72 -8.17 1.79
C LEU A 149 8.26 -7.98 1.34
N ARG A 150 7.30 -8.38 2.16
CA ARG A 150 5.86 -8.22 1.89
C ARG A 150 5.24 -7.22 2.85
N GLN A 151 4.30 -6.41 2.36
CA GLN A 151 3.57 -5.47 3.20
C GLN A 151 2.76 -6.21 4.26
N GLU A 152 2.19 -7.35 3.89
CA GLU A 152 1.36 -8.24 4.68
C GLU A 152 2.13 -8.83 5.88
N THR A 153 3.43 -9.09 5.73
CA THR A 153 4.30 -9.62 6.79
C THR A 153 5.42 -8.64 7.16
N LEU A 154 5.20 -7.34 6.94
CA LEU A 154 6.29 -6.35 6.96
C LEU A 154 7.06 -6.32 8.28
N ALA A 155 6.37 -6.42 9.42
CA ALA A 155 7.04 -6.39 10.72
C ALA A 155 7.93 -7.62 10.94
N SER A 156 7.45 -8.83 10.63
CA SER A 156 8.25 -10.05 10.73
C SER A 156 9.41 -10.05 9.73
N ASP A 157 9.17 -9.59 8.50
CA ASP A 157 10.19 -9.54 7.45
C ASP A 157 11.30 -8.54 7.82
N MET A 158 10.94 -7.38 8.38
CA MET A 158 11.91 -6.40 8.88
C MET A 158 12.71 -6.98 10.06
N ASN A 159 12.08 -7.70 10.98
CA ASN A 159 12.78 -8.40 12.06
C ASN A 159 13.77 -9.44 11.51
N ALA A 160 13.38 -10.22 10.50
CA ALA A 160 14.25 -11.18 9.84
C ALA A 160 15.46 -10.53 9.14
N LEU A 161 15.35 -9.26 8.74
CA LEU A 161 16.48 -8.45 8.25
C LEU A 161 17.38 -7.88 9.36
N GLY A 162 17.09 -8.13 10.64
CA GLY A 162 17.83 -7.60 11.78
C GLY A 162 17.28 -6.27 12.32
N PHE A 163 16.09 -5.85 11.88
CA PHE A 163 15.41 -4.64 12.36
C PHE A 163 14.39 -4.94 13.47
N ASN A 164 14.83 -5.64 14.52
CA ASN A 164 14.00 -6.25 15.58
C ASN A 164 13.02 -5.32 16.33
N ASN A 165 13.17 -4.00 16.21
CA ASN A 165 12.30 -2.99 16.83
C ASN A 165 11.39 -2.29 15.81
N PHE A 166 11.18 -2.88 14.64
CA PHE A 166 10.25 -2.35 13.66
C PHE A 166 8.81 -2.41 14.22
N PRO A 167 8.06 -1.30 14.24
CA PRO A 167 6.75 -1.28 14.87
C PRO A 167 5.78 -2.21 14.13
N MET A 168 5.11 -3.09 14.88
CA MET A 168 3.95 -3.80 14.36
C MET A 168 2.83 -2.79 14.11
N LYS A 169 2.34 -2.75 12.87
CA LYS A 169 1.10 -2.05 12.55
C LYS A 169 -0.04 -3.01 12.80
N GLN A 170 -1.09 -2.59 13.51
CA GLN A 170 -2.35 -3.33 13.50
C GLN A 170 -2.84 -3.44 12.07
N GLU A 171 -3.14 -4.64 11.62
CA GLU A 171 -3.76 -4.85 10.33
C GLU A 171 -5.10 -4.12 10.31
N SER A 172 -5.23 -3.08 9.49
CA SER A 172 -6.54 -2.68 9.03
C SER A 172 -6.99 -3.78 8.07
N SER A 173 -7.84 -4.67 8.54
CA SER A 173 -8.48 -5.75 7.78
C SER A 173 -9.48 -5.20 6.75
N SER A 174 -9.10 -4.14 6.04
CA SER A 174 -9.92 -3.58 4.98
C SER A 174 -9.95 -4.60 3.87
N ASN A 175 -10.98 -5.45 3.88
CA ASN A 175 -11.23 -6.44 2.87
C ASN A 175 -11.69 -5.71 1.60
N TYR A 176 -10.72 -5.19 0.85
CA TYR A 176 -10.96 -4.43 -0.36
C TYR A 176 -11.49 -5.30 -1.51
N PHE A 177 -11.51 -6.62 -1.34
CA PHE A 177 -12.02 -7.54 -2.36
C PHE A 177 -13.51 -7.34 -2.62
N ASP A 178 -14.28 -6.86 -1.63
CA ASP A 178 -15.70 -6.55 -1.82
C ASP A 178 -15.96 -5.37 -2.78
N LEU A 179 -14.93 -4.57 -3.06
CA LEU A 179 -15.00 -3.44 -3.98
C LEU A 179 -14.75 -3.84 -5.44
N LEU A 180 -14.26 -5.06 -5.69
CA LEU A 180 -13.79 -5.49 -7.01
C LEU A 180 -14.86 -6.29 -7.75
N THR A 181 -15.16 -5.86 -8.98
CA THR A 181 -15.97 -6.64 -9.92
C THR A 181 -15.10 -7.62 -10.71
N PHE A 182 -15.73 -8.56 -11.42
CA PHE A 182 -15.03 -9.45 -12.36
C PHE A 182 -14.19 -8.66 -13.37
N GLU A 183 -14.76 -7.61 -13.97
CA GLU A 183 -14.06 -6.75 -14.94
C GLU A 183 -12.82 -6.08 -14.32
N ALA A 184 -12.94 -5.54 -13.11
CA ALA A 184 -11.82 -4.94 -12.41
C ALA A 184 -10.70 -5.96 -12.14
N VAL A 185 -11.06 -7.16 -11.67
CA VAL A 185 -10.10 -8.24 -11.43
C VAL A 185 -9.41 -8.65 -12.72
N THR A 186 -10.14 -8.88 -13.81
CA THR A 186 -9.55 -9.24 -15.10
C THR A 186 -8.54 -8.20 -15.56
N LEU A 187 -8.86 -6.91 -15.40
CA LEU A 187 -7.96 -5.83 -15.78
C LEU A 187 -6.71 -5.80 -14.89
N ILE A 188 -6.85 -5.94 -13.57
CA ILE A 188 -5.73 -6.00 -12.62
C ILE A 188 -4.83 -7.20 -12.93
N ASN A 189 -5.41 -8.38 -13.17
CA ASN A 189 -4.65 -9.59 -13.55
C ASN A 189 -3.85 -9.36 -14.82
N THR A 190 -4.44 -8.68 -15.80
CA THR A 190 -3.79 -8.40 -17.08
C THR A 190 -2.59 -7.47 -16.89
N VAL A 191 -2.76 -6.35 -16.19
CA VAL A 191 -1.71 -5.33 -16.01
C VAL A 191 -0.60 -5.83 -15.09
N TYR A 192 -0.95 -6.52 -14.01
CA TYR A 192 -0.02 -6.91 -12.94
C TYR A 192 0.33 -8.40 -12.95
N ARG A 193 0.04 -9.13 -14.04
CA ARG A 193 0.30 -10.59 -14.15
C ARG A 193 1.67 -11.00 -13.63
N GLN A 194 2.71 -10.25 -14.02
CA GLN A 194 4.08 -10.56 -13.65
C GLN A 194 4.36 -10.29 -12.16
N ASP A 195 3.67 -9.34 -11.52
CA ASP A 195 3.78 -9.17 -10.07
C ASP A 195 3.22 -10.39 -9.33
N PHE A 196 2.08 -10.92 -9.78
CA PHE A 196 1.52 -12.14 -9.20
C PHE A 196 2.49 -13.31 -9.31
N LEU A 197 3.06 -13.53 -10.50
CA LEU A 197 3.99 -14.64 -10.74
C LEU A 197 5.31 -14.48 -9.98
N HIS A 198 5.98 -13.33 -10.09
CA HIS A 198 7.29 -13.12 -9.48
C HIS A 198 7.24 -13.08 -7.95
N PHE A 199 6.13 -12.63 -7.37
CA PHE A 199 6.00 -12.49 -5.92
C PHE A 199 5.06 -13.53 -5.31
N GLY A 200 4.66 -14.57 -6.05
CA GLY A 200 3.85 -15.67 -5.53
C GLY A 200 2.54 -15.21 -4.89
N TYR A 201 1.85 -14.26 -5.52
CA TYR A 201 0.49 -13.89 -5.15
C TYR A 201 -0.50 -14.63 -6.05
N ASP A 202 -1.59 -15.10 -5.46
CA ASP A 202 -2.65 -15.73 -6.23
C ASP A 202 -3.46 -14.69 -7.01
N MET A 203 -3.75 -15.02 -8.26
CA MET A 203 -4.71 -14.28 -9.07
C MET A 203 -6.11 -14.83 -8.79
N ILE A 204 -7.04 -13.93 -8.47
CA ILE A 204 -8.45 -14.24 -8.40
C ILE A 204 -8.94 -14.67 -9.79
N THR A 205 -9.63 -15.79 -9.83
CA THR A 205 -10.19 -16.41 -11.02
C THR A 205 -11.70 -16.15 -11.15
N SER A 206 -12.25 -16.39 -12.34
CA SER A 206 -13.69 -16.22 -12.63
C SER A 206 -14.58 -17.01 -11.67
N ASN A 207 -14.17 -18.21 -11.27
CA ASN A 207 -14.96 -19.09 -10.41
C ASN A 207 -15.09 -18.55 -8.98
N GLU A 208 -14.04 -17.93 -8.44
CA GLU A 208 -14.03 -17.38 -7.08
C GLU A 208 -14.93 -16.14 -6.97
N ILE A 209 -15.01 -15.34 -8.03
CA ILE A 209 -15.88 -14.16 -8.10
C ILE A 209 -17.36 -14.57 -8.24
N LEU A 210 -17.64 -15.59 -9.05
CA LEU A 210 -19.00 -16.11 -9.20
C LEU A 210 -19.53 -16.71 -7.89
N GLN A 211 -18.71 -17.42 -7.13
CA GLN A 211 -19.08 -17.96 -5.81
C GLN A 211 -19.37 -16.85 -4.79
N THR A 212 -18.57 -15.79 -4.77
CA THR A 212 -18.80 -14.62 -3.90
C THR A 212 -20.00 -13.78 -4.30
N GLN A 213 -20.45 -13.82 -5.56
CA GLN A 213 -21.68 -13.16 -6.02
C GLN A 213 -22.94 -14.03 -5.84
N GLN A 214 -22.84 -15.35 -5.98
CA GLN A 214 -23.95 -16.28 -5.77
C GLN A 214 -24.38 -16.37 -4.29
N THR A 215 -23.41 -16.34 -3.37
CA THR A 215 -23.69 -16.25 -1.92
C THR A 215 -24.40 -14.95 -1.51
N ARG A 216 -24.30 -13.87 -2.32
CA ARG A 216 -25.00 -12.59 -2.11
C ARG A 216 -26.47 -12.59 -2.57
N ASN A 217 -26.82 -13.43 -3.53
CA ASN A 217 -28.19 -13.49 -4.10
C ASN A 217 -29.10 -14.50 -3.40
N THR A 218 -28.64 -15.13 -2.32
CA THR A 218 -29.48 -16.00 -1.50
C THR A 218 -30.28 -15.12 -0.52
N PRO A 219 -31.63 -15.13 -0.50
CA PRO A 219 -32.39 -14.31 0.43
C PRO A 219 -32.01 -14.68 1.87
N GLN A 220 -31.54 -13.72 2.65
CA GLN A 220 -31.41 -13.92 4.08
C GLN A 220 -32.80 -14.24 4.64
N ARG A 221 -32.94 -15.40 5.31
CA ARG A 221 -34.17 -15.73 6.04
C ARG A 221 -34.47 -14.56 6.99
N PRO A 222 -35.71 -14.06 7.05
CA PRO A 222 -36.06 -12.94 7.91
C PRO A 222 -35.71 -13.30 9.36
N VAL A 223 -34.90 -12.44 9.98
CA VAL A 223 -34.60 -12.52 11.41
C VAL A 223 -35.93 -12.32 12.17
N PRO A 224 -36.32 -13.22 13.08
CA PRO A 224 -37.53 -13.03 13.87
C PRO A 224 -37.42 -11.75 14.69
N ARG A 225 -38.46 -10.89 14.63
CA ARG A 225 -38.50 -9.65 15.41
C ARG A 225 -38.45 -9.99 16.92
N PRO A 226 -37.63 -9.29 17.72
CA PRO A 226 -37.65 -9.45 19.16
C PRO A 226 -38.98 -8.91 19.72
N VAL A 227 -39.60 -9.70 20.58
CA VAL A 227 -40.83 -9.35 21.32
C VAL A 227 -40.52 -8.18 22.25
N GLN A 228 -41.18 -7.04 22.04
CA GLN A 228 -41.10 -5.90 22.94
C GLN A 228 -41.85 -6.21 24.23
N ASN A 229 -41.12 -6.49 25.31
CA ASN A 229 -41.69 -6.47 26.65
C ASN A 229 -41.79 -5.02 27.14
N ALA A 230 -43.03 -4.55 27.34
CA ALA A 230 -43.34 -3.23 27.86
C ALA A 230 -42.91 -3.12 29.34
N VAL A 231 -41.90 -2.29 29.62
CA VAL A 231 -41.56 -1.86 30.98
C VAL A 231 -42.23 -0.51 31.24
N LYS A 232 -43.24 -0.50 32.12
CA LYS A 232 -43.84 0.73 32.66
C LYS A 232 -42.80 1.52 33.46
N LYS A 233 -42.40 2.70 32.97
CA LYS A 233 -41.65 3.68 33.76
C LYS A 233 -42.62 4.46 34.68
N GLN A 234 -42.46 4.30 35.99
CA GLN A 234 -42.99 5.24 36.97
C GLN A 234 -42.05 6.47 37.05
N GLN A 235 -42.64 7.67 37.02
CA GLN A 235 -41.94 8.95 37.22
C GLN A 235 -41.68 9.20 38.71
N PRO A 236 -40.54 9.82 39.08
CA PRO A 236 -40.44 10.54 40.35
C PRO A 236 -40.61 12.06 40.17
N ARG A 237 -41.18 12.65 41.22
CA ARG A 237 -41.67 14.02 41.36
C ARG A 237 -40.54 15.05 41.53
N ASN A 238 -40.82 16.26 41.06
CA ASN A 238 -40.08 17.50 41.30
C ASN A 238 -39.86 17.78 42.80
N LEU A 239 -38.65 18.22 43.16
CA LEU A 239 -38.41 19.09 44.31
C LEU A 239 -37.43 20.21 43.93
N ARG A 240 -37.85 21.43 44.27
CA ARG A 240 -37.20 22.71 44.03
C ARG A 240 -36.03 22.93 45.00
N GLY A 241 -34.98 23.58 44.47
CA GLY A 241 -34.27 24.73 45.07
C GLY A 241 -33.52 24.54 46.40
N ILE A 242 -32.25 24.96 46.42
CA ILE A 242 -31.69 25.93 47.38
C ILE A 242 -30.35 26.46 46.80
N PHE A 243 -30.16 27.76 47.03
CA PHE A 243 -29.12 28.68 46.56
C PHE A 243 -27.83 28.61 47.43
N PHE A 244 -26.64 28.70 46.77
CA PHE A 244 -25.37 29.45 47.07
C PHE A 244 -24.68 29.37 48.46
N PRO A 245 -23.47 29.93 48.65
CA PRO A 245 -22.35 30.33 47.75
C PRO A 245 -21.03 29.57 48.16
N GLY A 246 -19.83 29.66 47.60
CA GLY A 246 -19.07 30.66 46.84
C GLY A 246 -17.60 30.58 47.29
N ALA A 247 -16.67 30.48 46.35
CA ALA A 247 -15.23 30.85 46.38
C ALA A 247 -14.54 30.15 45.21
#